data_AF-A0A960JY91-F1
#
_entry.id   AF-A0A960JY91-F1
#
_cell.length_a   1.000
_cell.length_b   1.000
_cell.length_c   1.000
_cell.angle_alpha   90.00
_cell.angle_beta   90.00
_cell.angle_gamma   90.00
#
_symmetry.space_group_name_H-M   'P 1'
#
loop_
_entity.id
_entity.type
_entity.pdbx_description
1 polymer ?
#
loop_
_entity_poly.entity_id
_entity_poly.type
_entity_poly.pdbx_seq_one_letter_code
_entity_poly.pdbx_strand_id
1 'polypeptide(L)'
;SFVLWSPVLVQQVTGDPGNITAIVQYARTSDSPSLGWGKGIRQAIRSLGLPPMFLRDDLRGDEIYNGPIAWYEMVVSAASYGVLAATAVVARNRRRALSTLSALVIAVAVSGVYNGSSVPDSIEAFRANFYRWTYLVSWLGLIALGWVAALALRRYVETAPMVRLAPVAMAIGLLVPTVAVVSTSGYDDNRRDQDGFGAMAEVSDAAIARARELDAKRVTLVPRGVSAVLASTSALAMALESAGFEVVVPPELEARFWGEQRMLYTGADPGELILQLVTSAGPTPSAPGEVLARVEMNARAREILDPLVEATKGVQVEVSSSGEKLLEERFEDEAARNFVRDAMAGIAAKPQDVLSSPQALELIVAGYYEQPSFDLGQIKALQALVPLTKVNDDDVFELREIDAETLGELVPSWIEH
;
A
#
# COMPACT_ATOMS: atom_id res chain seq x y z
N SER A 1 -7.76 -7.18 21.53
CA SER A 1 -8.54 -6.41 20.54
C SER A 1 -8.77 -4.96 20.96
N PHE A 2 -9.27 -4.65 22.16
CA PHE A 2 -9.49 -3.26 22.61
C PHE A 2 -8.22 -2.40 22.65
N VAL A 3 -7.08 -3.00 23.03
CA VAL A 3 -5.77 -2.33 23.07
C VAL A 3 -5.30 -1.90 21.66
N LEU A 4 -5.57 -2.70 20.62
CA LEU A 4 -5.16 -2.40 19.24
C LEU A 4 -5.99 -1.27 18.61
N TRP A 5 -7.24 -1.11 19.03
CA TRP A 5 -8.11 -0.02 18.56
C TRP A 5 -8.03 1.23 19.43
N SER A 6 -7.37 1.15 20.59
CA SER A 6 -7.27 2.28 21.51
C SER A 6 -6.68 3.55 20.86
N PRO A 7 -5.65 3.50 19.98
CA PRO A 7 -5.14 4.72 19.35
C PRO A 7 -6.16 5.36 18.40
N VAL A 8 -6.89 4.56 17.63
CA VAL A 8 -7.95 5.03 16.72
C VAL A 8 -9.11 5.64 17.51
N LEU A 9 -9.50 5.00 18.60
CA LEU A 9 -10.56 5.51 19.50
C LEU A 9 -10.13 6.79 20.21
N VAL A 10 -8.87 6.89 20.64
CA VAL A 10 -8.31 8.11 21.21
C VAL A 10 -8.32 9.22 20.16
N GLN A 11 -7.79 8.99 18.95
CA GLN A 11 -7.82 9.97 17.86
C GLN A 11 -9.25 10.36 17.44
N GLN A 12 -10.23 9.44 17.52
CA GLN A 12 -11.62 9.79 17.24
C GLN A 12 -12.18 10.80 18.26
N VAL A 13 -11.71 10.77 19.49
CA VAL A 13 -12.17 11.65 20.58
C VAL A 13 -11.31 12.91 20.69
N THR A 14 -10.02 12.82 20.40
CA THR A 14 -9.05 13.93 20.56
C THR A 14 -8.71 14.67 19.27
N GLY A 15 -9.00 14.09 18.11
CA GLY A 15 -8.77 14.72 16.80
C GLY A 15 -9.90 15.65 16.40
N ASP A 16 -9.58 16.67 15.60
CA ASP A 16 -10.55 17.61 15.01
C ASP A 16 -10.31 17.72 13.50
N PRO A 17 -11.10 17.01 12.65
CA PRO A 17 -12.10 16.02 13.01
C PRO A 17 -11.48 14.69 13.49
N GLY A 18 -12.25 13.91 14.26
CA GLY A 18 -11.86 12.55 14.64
C GLY A 18 -11.62 11.65 13.41
N ASN A 19 -10.70 10.69 13.50
CA ASN A 19 -10.21 9.91 12.35
C ASN A 19 -11.33 9.21 11.53
N ILE A 20 -12.31 8.58 12.18
CA ILE A 20 -13.46 7.96 11.50
C ILE A 20 -14.37 9.02 10.87
N THR A 21 -14.54 10.16 11.53
CA THR A 21 -15.32 11.29 11.00
C THR A 21 -14.69 11.82 9.72
N ALA A 22 -13.37 12.03 9.70
CA ALA A 22 -12.62 12.44 8.52
C ALA A 22 -12.81 11.45 7.36
N ILE A 23 -12.62 10.15 7.62
CA ILE A 23 -12.81 9.11 6.60
C ILE A 23 -14.23 9.12 6.05
N VAL A 24 -15.26 9.23 6.91
CA VAL A 24 -16.66 9.23 6.48
C VAL A 24 -17.01 10.51 5.72
N GLN A 25 -16.48 11.66 6.13
CA GLN A 25 -16.68 12.92 5.41
C GLN A 25 -16.05 12.88 4.03
N TYR A 26 -14.79 12.47 3.93
CA TYR A 26 -14.09 12.29 2.67
C TYR A 26 -14.80 11.27 1.76
N ALA A 27 -15.24 10.13 2.32
CA ALA A 27 -15.99 9.13 1.56
C ALA A 27 -17.38 9.62 1.10
N ARG A 28 -17.98 10.61 1.78
CA ARG A 28 -19.26 11.20 1.38
C ARG A 28 -19.13 12.30 0.33
N THR A 29 -17.97 12.96 0.26
CA THR A 29 -17.68 14.00 -0.73
C THR A 29 -16.97 13.45 -1.97
N SER A 30 -16.53 12.19 -1.94
CA SER A 30 -16.05 11.51 -3.14
C SER A 30 -17.22 11.14 -4.05
N ASP A 31 -17.18 11.62 -5.29
CA ASP A 31 -18.03 11.23 -6.41
C ASP A 31 -17.29 10.32 -7.41
N SER A 32 -16.17 9.74 -6.97
CA SER A 32 -15.40 8.79 -7.77
C SER A 32 -16.23 7.53 -8.07
N PRO A 33 -16.15 6.97 -9.29
CA PRO A 33 -16.84 5.72 -9.61
C PRO A 33 -16.41 4.60 -8.66
N SER A 34 -17.36 3.81 -8.16
CA SER A 34 -17.05 2.64 -7.35
C SER A 34 -16.94 1.38 -8.19
N LEU A 35 -16.23 0.36 -7.69
CA LEU A 35 -16.12 -0.96 -8.35
C LEU A 35 -17.48 -1.62 -8.59
N GLY A 36 -18.49 -1.28 -7.78
CA GLY A 36 -19.86 -1.74 -7.92
C GLY A 36 -20.12 -3.16 -7.40
N TRP A 37 -21.40 -3.49 -7.31
CA TRP A 37 -21.87 -4.74 -6.68
C TRP A 37 -21.37 -6.01 -7.35
N GLY A 38 -21.18 -5.99 -8.67
CA GLY A 38 -20.65 -7.13 -9.41
C GLY A 38 -19.26 -7.53 -8.89
N LYS A 39 -18.36 -6.56 -8.69
CA LYS A 39 -17.02 -6.78 -8.16
C LYS A 39 -17.05 -7.21 -6.69
N GLY A 40 -17.90 -6.60 -5.87
CA GLY A 40 -18.12 -7.04 -4.48
C GLY A 40 -18.59 -8.49 -4.37
N ILE A 41 -19.55 -8.92 -5.20
CA ILE A 41 -20.03 -10.32 -5.22
C ILE A 41 -18.92 -11.28 -5.65
N ARG A 42 -18.09 -10.90 -6.63
CA ARG A 42 -16.92 -11.70 -7.04
C ARG A 42 -15.95 -11.95 -5.88
N GLN A 43 -15.70 -10.94 -5.04
CA GLN A 43 -14.88 -11.08 -3.84
C GLN A 43 -15.50 -12.09 -2.85
N ALA A 44 -16.81 -12.04 -2.63
CA ALA A 44 -17.51 -13.03 -1.80
C ALA A 44 -17.47 -14.43 -2.41
N ILE A 45 -17.58 -14.57 -3.73
CA ILE A 45 -17.43 -15.87 -4.40
C ILE A 45 -16.06 -16.45 -4.08
N ARG A 46 -14.98 -15.66 -4.22
CA ARG A 46 -13.61 -16.11 -3.95
C ARG A 46 -13.34 -16.48 -2.49
N SER A 47 -14.01 -15.84 -1.54
CA SER A 47 -13.81 -16.14 -0.11
C SER A 47 -14.09 -17.62 0.24
N LEU A 48 -15.13 -18.23 -0.36
CA LEU A 48 -15.54 -19.62 -0.11
C LEU A 48 -15.60 -20.47 -1.40
N GLY A 49 -15.02 -19.99 -2.49
CA GLY A 49 -14.82 -20.76 -3.72
C GLY A 49 -13.79 -21.88 -3.50
N LEU A 50 -13.54 -22.69 -4.52
CA LEU A 50 -12.49 -23.71 -4.49
C LEU A 50 -11.39 -23.31 -5.48
N PRO A 51 -10.11 -23.26 -5.07
CA PRO A 51 -9.62 -23.31 -3.69
C PRO A 51 -10.11 -22.12 -2.85
N PRO A 52 -10.36 -22.30 -1.53
CA PRO A 52 -10.79 -21.20 -0.66
C PRO A 52 -9.68 -20.15 -0.55
N MET A 53 -10.04 -18.87 -0.38
CA MET A 53 -9.10 -17.74 -0.37
C MET A 53 -7.90 -17.94 0.57
N PHE A 54 -8.08 -18.60 1.72
CA PHE A 54 -7.00 -18.91 2.64
C PHE A 54 -5.89 -19.82 2.07
N LEU A 55 -6.20 -20.61 1.03
CA LEU A 55 -5.28 -21.54 0.36
C LEU A 55 -4.83 -21.04 -1.02
N ARG A 56 -5.14 -19.79 -1.37
CA ARG A 56 -4.77 -19.20 -2.66
C ARG A 56 -3.47 -18.43 -2.55
N ASP A 57 -2.52 -18.81 -3.38
CA ASP A 57 -1.27 -18.10 -3.68
C ASP A 57 -1.24 -17.60 -5.14
N ASP A 58 -2.27 -17.93 -5.92
CA ASP A 58 -2.37 -17.68 -7.36
C ASP A 58 -2.86 -16.26 -7.72
N LEU A 59 -3.47 -15.55 -6.76
CA LEU A 59 -4.15 -14.28 -7.03
C LEU A 59 -3.24 -13.07 -6.80
N ARG A 60 -3.16 -12.21 -7.81
CA ARG A 60 -2.66 -10.84 -7.71
C ARG A 60 -3.76 -9.90 -7.18
N GLY A 61 -3.37 -8.72 -6.68
CA GLY A 61 -4.29 -7.81 -5.97
C GLY A 61 -5.57 -7.46 -6.75
N ASP A 62 -5.43 -7.18 -8.04
CA ASP A 62 -6.55 -6.87 -8.94
C ASP A 62 -7.41 -8.10 -9.28
N GLU A 63 -6.78 -9.27 -9.32
CA GLU A 63 -7.44 -10.51 -9.68
C GLU A 63 -8.53 -10.85 -8.67
N ILE A 64 -8.46 -10.40 -7.41
CA ILE A 64 -9.48 -10.61 -6.35
C ILE A 64 -10.87 -10.09 -6.76
N TYR A 65 -10.97 -9.07 -7.62
CA TYR A 65 -12.25 -8.52 -8.09
C TYR A 65 -12.40 -8.52 -9.61
N ASN A 66 -11.30 -8.42 -10.37
CA ASN A 66 -11.32 -8.39 -11.83
C ASN A 66 -11.08 -9.73 -12.50
N GLY A 67 -10.34 -10.65 -11.86
CA GLY A 67 -9.93 -11.91 -12.46
C GLY A 67 -11.12 -12.78 -12.90
N PRO A 68 -10.89 -13.76 -13.79
CA PRO A 68 -11.90 -14.74 -14.16
C PRO A 68 -12.36 -15.55 -12.95
N ILE A 69 -13.63 -15.95 -12.94
CA ILE A 69 -14.20 -16.86 -11.95
C ILE A 69 -14.62 -18.12 -12.68
N ALA A 70 -14.10 -19.27 -12.25
CA ALA A 70 -14.53 -20.53 -12.80
C ALA A 70 -15.95 -20.89 -12.32
N TRP A 71 -16.72 -21.58 -13.15
CA TRP A 71 -18.10 -21.96 -12.82
C TRP A 71 -18.19 -22.78 -11.52
N TYR A 72 -17.19 -23.62 -11.24
CA TYR A 72 -17.15 -24.44 -10.02
C TYR A 72 -16.93 -23.61 -8.76
N GLU A 73 -16.17 -22.49 -8.84
CA GLU A 73 -16.03 -21.55 -7.73
C GLU A 73 -17.38 -20.94 -7.34
N MET A 74 -18.19 -20.58 -8.35
CA MET A 74 -19.54 -20.05 -8.13
C MET A 74 -20.43 -21.09 -7.44
N VAL A 75 -20.41 -22.33 -7.93
CA VAL A 75 -21.24 -23.43 -7.38
C VAL A 75 -20.83 -23.76 -5.94
N VAL A 76 -19.53 -23.93 -5.68
CA VAL A 76 -19.02 -24.26 -4.34
C VAL A 76 -19.28 -23.12 -3.36
N SER A 77 -19.08 -21.87 -3.77
CA SER A 77 -19.36 -20.71 -2.93
C SER A 77 -20.85 -20.60 -2.61
N ALA A 78 -21.73 -20.71 -3.61
CA ALA A 78 -23.18 -20.69 -3.41
C ALA A 78 -23.66 -21.81 -2.48
N ALA A 79 -23.15 -23.04 -2.66
CA ALA A 79 -23.46 -24.16 -1.77
C ALA A 79 -22.97 -23.90 -0.33
N SER A 80 -21.76 -23.38 -0.17
CA SER A 80 -21.16 -23.06 1.13
C SER A 80 -21.97 -21.99 1.88
N TYR A 81 -22.32 -20.88 1.23
CA TYR A 81 -23.18 -19.85 1.82
C TYR A 81 -24.58 -20.38 2.12
N GLY A 82 -25.13 -21.23 1.25
CA GLY A 82 -26.41 -21.90 1.49
C GLY A 82 -26.41 -22.76 2.76
N VAL A 83 -25.35 -23.56 2.96
CA VAL A 83 -25.18 -24.38 4.17
C VAL A 83 -25.02 -23.50 5.42
N LEU A 84 -24.24 -22.42 5.34
CA LEU A 84 -24.08 -21.48 6.45
C LEU A 84 -25.41 -20.82 6.83
N ALA A 85 -26.20 -20.38 5.85
CA ALA A 85 -27.49 -19.75 6.07
C ALA A 85 -28.48 -20.74 6.71
N ALA A 86 -28.56 -21.96 6.18
CA ALA A 86 -29.38 -23.02 6.75
C ALA A 86 -28.94 -23.34 8.19
N THR A 87 -27.63 -23.42 8.45
CA THR A 87 -27.07 -23.69 9.78
C THR A 87 -27.38 -22.58 10.78
N ALA A 88 -27.25 -21.32 10.36
CA ALA A 88 -27.59 -20.16 11.20
C ALA A 88 -29.03 -20.23 11.72
N VAL A 89 -29.97 -20.71 10.91
CA VAL A 89 -31.39 -20.83 11.28
C VAL A 89 -31.66 -22.13 12.05
N VAL A 90 -31.30 -23.29 11.48
CA VAL A 90 -31.68 -24.61 12.00
C VAL A 90 -30.95 -24.93 13.32
N ALA A 91 -29.70 -24.51 13.47
CA ALA A 91 -28.91 -24.80 14.66
C ALA A 91 -29.18 -23.82 15.82
N ARG A 92 -30.01 -22.78 15.62
CA ARG A 92 -30.22 -21.67 16.58
C ARG A 92 -30.60 -22.13 17.98
N ASN A 93 -31.46 -23.13 18.09
CA ASN A 93 -31.97 -23.60 19.38
C ASN A 93 -31.13 -24.72 20.01
N ARG A 94 -30.42 -25.51 19.20
CA ARG A 94 -29.69 -26.71 19.67
C ARG A 94 -28.18 -26.50 19.80
N ARG A 95 -27.61 -25.57 19.02
CA ARG A 95 -26.17 -25.31 18.94
C ARG A 95 -25.92 -23.83 18.68
N ARG A 96 -26.22 -23.01 19.70
CA ARG A 96 -26.11 -21.54 19.63
C ARG A 96 -24.75 -21.06 19.12
N ALA A 97 -23.65 -21.70 19.54
CA ALA A 97 -22.31 -21.31 19.10
C ALA A 97 -22.13 -21.47 17.57
N LEU A 98 -22.53 -22.61 17.01
CA LEU A 98 -22.44 -22.87 15.57
C LEU A 98 -23.38 -21.93 14.78
N SER A 99 -24.61 -21.76 15.23
CA SER A 99 -25.56 -20.81 14.63
C SER A 99 -25.01 -19.38 14.63
N THR A 100 -24.43 -18.94 15.76
CA THR A 100 -23.83 -17.60 15.91
C THR A 100 -22.64 -17.43 14.97
N LEU A 101 -21.75 -18.43 14.90
CA LEU A 101 -20.60 -18.41 14.00
C LEU A 101 -21.06 -18.32 12.53
N SER A 102 -22.01 -19.16 12.11
CA SER A 102 -22.53 -19.11 10.73
C SER A 102 -23.21 -17.78 10.40
N ALA A 103 -23.98 -17.22 11.34
CA ALA A 103 -24.60 -15.90 11.17
C ALA A 103 -23.55 -14.79 11.07
N LEU A 104 -22.49 -14.85 11.89
CA LEU A 104 -21.38 -13.91 11.84
C LEU A 104 -20.65 -13.97 10.49
N VAL A 105 -20.35 -15.17 9.97
CA VAL A 105 -19.71 -15.33 8.66
C VAL A 105 -20.53 -14.66 7.56
N ILE A 106 -21.86 -14.87 7.56
CA ILE A 106 -22.76 -14.24 6.58
C ILE A 106 -22.78 -12.73 6.75
N ALA A 107 -22.87 -12.22 7.97
CA ALA A 107 -22.89 -10.80 8.24
C ALA A 107 -21.59 -10.11 7.78
N VAL A 108 -20.43 -10.73 8.05
CA VAL A 108 -19.13 -10.24 7.59
C VAL A 108 -19.04 -10.32 6.06
N ALA A 109 -19.52 -11.39 5.43
CA ALA A 109 -19.54 -11.50 3.97
C ALA A 109 -20.41 -10.42 3.31
N VAL A 110 -21.61 -10.17 3.82
CA VAL A 110 -22.50 -9.11 3.29
C VAL A 110 -21.88 -7.73 3.49
N SER A 111 -21.34 -7.46 4.68
CA SER A 111 -20.65 -6.19 4.98
C SER A 111 -19.41 -6.01 4.09
N GLY A 112 -18.69 -7.11 3.85
CA GLY A 112 -17.54 -7.17 2.97
C GLY A 112 -17.90 -6.91 1.50
N VAL A 113 -18.99 -7.51 0.99
CA VAL A 113 -19.48 -7.23 -0.37
C VAL A 113 -19.82 -5.75 -0.53
N TYR A 114 -20.49 -5.16 0.47
CA TYR A 114 -20.81 -3.73 0.46
C TYR A 114 -19.54 -2.87 0.51
N ASN A 115 -18.59 -3.21 1.39
CA ASN A 115 -17.31 -2.52 1.45
C ASN A 115 -16.57 -2.61 0.11
N GLY A 116 -16.45 -3.81 -0.45
CA GLY A 116 -15.79 -4.09 -1.71
C GLY A 116 -16.45 -3.47 -2.94
N SER A 117 -17.78 -3.27 -2.92
CA SER A 117 -18.50 -2.58 -3.99
C SER A 117 -18.40 -1.06 -3.90
N SER A 118 -18.02 -0.53 -2.74
CA SER A 118 -17.87 0.90 -2.46
C SER A 118 -16.42 1.38 -2.57
N VAL A 119 -15.46 0.47 -2.82
CA VAL A 119 -14.07 0.85 -3.12
C VAL A 119 -14.05 1.66 -4.41
N PRO A 120 -13.38 2.83 -4.45
CA PRO A 120 -13.19 3.59 -5.69
C PRO A 120 -12.52 2.73 -6.75
N ASP A 121 -12.95 2.83 -8.01
CA ASP A 121 -12.31 2.18 -9.16
C ASP A 121 -11.03 2.94 -9.55
N SER A 122 -10.07 2.91 -8.62
CA SER A 122 -8.83 3.66 -8.67
C SER A 122 -7.61 2.79 -8.41
N ILE A 123 -6.41 3.39 -8.35
CA ILE A 123 -5.21 2.68 -7.92
C ILE A 123 -5.34 2.07 -6.51
N GLU A 124 -6.25 2.60 -5.70
CA GLU A 124 -6.58 2.07 -4.37
C GLU A 124 -7.21 0.68 -4.43
N ALA A 125 -7.93 0.35 -5.52
CA ALA A 125 -8.51 -0.97 -5.72
C ALA A 125 -7.44 -2.07 -5.78
N PHE A 126 -6.18 -1.75 -6.09
CA PHE A 126 -5.09 -2.74 -6.05
C PHE A 126 -4.61 -3.06 -4.62
N ARG A 127 -5.02 -2.27 -3.61
CA ARG A 127 -4.61 -2.48 -2.23
C ARG A 127 -5.40 -3.63 -1.60
N ALA A 128 -4.72 -4.75 -1.37
CA ALA A 128 -5.29 -5.95 -0.75
C ALA A 128 -5.94 -5.70 0.63
N ASN A 129 -5.60 -4.59 1.30
CA ASN A 129 -6.16 -4.20 2.59
C ASN A 129 -7.68 -4.05 2.57
N PHE A 130 -8.26 -3.55 1.48
CA PHE A 130 -9.72 -3.42 1.33
C PHE A 130 -10.43 -4.77 1.23
N TYR A 131 -9.71 -5.84 0.92
CA TYR A 131 -10.28 -7.18 0.71
C TYR A 131 -9.90 -8.18 1.80
N ARG A 132 -9.24 -7.75 2.88
CA ARG A 132 -8.82 -8.63 4.01
C ARG A 132 -10.00 -9.38 4.65
N TRP A 133 -11.20 -8.81 4.57
CA TRP A 133 -12.43 -9.48 5.05
C TRP A 133 -12.68 -10.82 4.34
N THR A 134 -12.23 -10.98 3.09
CA THR A 134 -12.40 -12.24 2.33
C THR A 134 -11.66 -13.40 3.00
N TYR A 135 -10.46 -13.16 3.54
CA TYR A 135 -9.70 -14.15 4.32
C TYR A 135 -10.40 -14.51 5.63
N LEU A 136 -10.96 -13.51 6.33
CA LEU A 136 -11.71 -13.75 7.56
C LEU A 136 -12.96 -14.60 7.32
N VAL A 137 -13.71 -14.29 6.26
CA VAL A 137 -14.88 -15.08 5.83
C VAL A 137 -14.45 -16.49 5.43
N SER A 138 -13.36 -16.62 4.69
CA SER A 138 -12.80 -17.92 4.28
C SER A 138 -12.48 -18.79 5.50
N TRP A 139 -11.70 -18.24 6.44
CA TRP A 139 -11.26 -18.96 7.63
C TRP A 139 -12.41 -19.35 8.56
N LEU A 140 -13.26 -18.39 8.94
CA LEU A 140 -14.39 -18.66 9.82
C LEU A 140 -15.45 -19.55 9.14
N GLY A 141 -15.65 -19.36 7.83
CA GLY A 141 -16.54 -20.18 7.02
C GLY A 141 -16.09 -21.63 6.97
N LEU A 142 -14.80 -21.88 6.72
CA LEU A 142 -14.24 -23.24 6.73
C LEU A 142 -14.36 -23.90 8.11
N ILE A 143 -14.16 -23.16 9.21
CA ILE A 143 -14.39 -23.69 10.57
C ILE A 143 -15.86 -24.09 10.75
N ALA A 144 -16.80 -23.22 10.38
CA ALA A 144 -18.22 -23.51 10.50
C ALA A 144 -18.66 -24.70 9.63
N LEU A 145 -18.21 -24.75 8.37
CA LEU A 145 -18.48 -25.84 7.43
C LEU A 145 -17.85 -27.15 7.90
N GLY A 146 -16.62 -27.12 8.39
CA GLY A 146 -15.94 -28.27 8.99
C GLY A 146 -16.67 -28.79 10.22
N TRP A 147 -17.20 -27.89 11.06
CA TRP A 147 -18.02 -28.28 12.21
C TRP A 147 -19.34 -28.92 11.75
N VAL A 148 -20.04 -28.34 10.78
CA VAL A 148 -21.26 -28.92 10.20
C VAL A 148 -20.96 -30.31 9.62
N ALA A 149 -19.89 -30.45 8.84
CA ALA A 149 -19.47 -31.71 8.25
C ALA A 149 -19.14 -32.76 9.32
N ALA A 150 -18.38 -32.40 10.36
CA ALA A 150 -18.06 -33.28 11.47
C ALA A 150 -19.32 -33.79 12.18
N LEU A 151 -20.34 -32.95 12.34
CA LEU A 151 -21.62 -33.37 12.92
C LEU A 151 -22.43 -34.28 12.00
N ALA A 152 -22.42 -33.99 10.70
CA ALA A 152 -23.07 -34.83 9.70
C ALA A 152 -22.38 -36.19 9.52
N LEU A 153 -21.06 -36.25 9.73
CA LEU A 153 -20.23 -37.44 9.66
C LEU A 153 -20.21 -38.22 10.97
N ARG A 154 -20.44 -37.58 12.12
CA ARG A 154 -20.44 -38.25 13.44
C ARG A 154 -21.35 -39.49 13.46
N ARG A 155 -22.53 -39.41 12.84
CA ARG A 155 -23.48 -40.54 12.72
C ARG A 155 -22.92 -41.75 11.95
N TYR A 156 -21.87 -41.57 11.15
CA TYR A 156 -21.22 -42.61 10.36
C TYR A 156 -19.86 -43.06 10.93
N VAL A 157 -19.24 -42.24 11.79
CA VAL A 157 -17.85 -42.40 12.25
C VAL A 157 -17.77 -42.88 13.71
N GLU A 158 -18.90 -43.04 14.41
CA GLU A 158 -18.97 -43.62 15.77
C GLU A 158 -18.40 -45.06 15.90
N THR A 159 -18.03 -45.70 14.78
CA THR A 159 -17.40 -47.03 14.72
C THR A 159 -15.89 -47.03 14.42
N ALA A 160 -15.25 -45.89 14.15
CA ALA A 160 -13.85 -45.84 13.69
C ALA A 160 -12.85 -45.34 14.76
N PRO A 161 -11.70 -46.02 14.96
CA PRO A 161 -10.71 -45.68 16.00
C PRO A 161 -9.94 -44.36 15.77
N MET A 162 -9.98 -43.77 14.57
CA MET A 162 -9.28 -42.52 14.24
C MET A 162 -9.86 -41.25 14.90
N VAL A 163 -11.07 -41.32 15.48
CA VAL A 163 -11.74 -40.16 16.12
C VAL A 163 -10.94 -39.59 17.30
N ARG A 164 -10.12 -40.41 17.96
CA ARG A 164 -9.29 -39.99 19.11
C ARG A 164 -8.18 -39.02 18.74
N LEU A 165 -7.77 -38.97 17.46
CA LEU A 165 -6.71 -38.10 16.97
C LEU A 165 -7.22 -36.79 16.35
N ALA A 166 -8.53 -36.67 16.11
CA ALA A 166 -9.14 -35.47 15.52
C ALA A 166 -8.87 -34.17 16.30
N PRO A 167 -8.87 -34.13 17.65
CA PRO A 167 -8.51 -32.93 18.41
C PRO A 167 -7.04 -32.54 18.20
N VAL A 168 -6.15 -33.53 18.06
CA VAL A 168 -4.71 -33.32 17.86
C VAL A 168 -4.45 -32.81 16.43
N ALA A 169 -5.09 -33.40 15.42
CA ALA A 169 -4.99 -32.93 14.05
C ALA A 169 -5.53 -31.50 13.87
N MET A 170 -6.62 -31.16 14.56
CA MET A 170 -7.22 -29.83 14.55
C MET A 170 -6.35 -28.80 15.31
N ALA A 171 -5.72 -29.20 16.42
CA ALA A 171 -4.75 -28.36 17.14
C ALA A 171 -3.48 -28.11 16.30
N ILE A 172 -2.97 -29.13 15.60
CA ILE A 172 -1.85 -28.99 14.65
C ILE A 172 -2.25 -28.09 13.48
N GLY A 173 -3.45 -28.25 12.93
CA GLY A 173 -3.99 -27.40 11.87
C GLY A 173 -4.19 -25.93 12.27
N LEU A 174 -4.41 -25.63 13.55
CA LEU A 174 -4.47 -24.26 14.10
C LEU A 174 -3.08 -23.67 14.43
N LEU A 175 -2.10 -24.53 14.73
CA LEU A 175 -0.71 -24.13 14.97
C LEU A 175 -0.01 -23.69 13.68
N VAL A 176 -0.28 -24.34 12.55
CA VAL A 176 0.37 -24.02 11.26
C VAL A 176 0.15 -22.56 10.81
N PRO A 177 -1.08 -21.99 10.82
CA PRO A 177 -1.29 -20.57 10.52
C PRO A 177 -0.60 -19.64 11.53
N THR A 178 -0.59 -20.01 12.82
CA THR A 178 0.02 -19.20 13.88
C THR A 178 1.53 -19.12 13.70
N VAL A 179 2.18 -20.25 13.37
CA VAL A 179 3.61 -20.31 13.06
C VAL A 179 3.91 -19.57 11.75
N ALA A 180 3.08 -19.71 10.71
CA ALA A 180 3.25 -19.02 9.43
C ALA A 180 3.13 -17.48 9.56
N VAL A 181 2.22 -16.98 10.40
CA VAL A 181 2.07 -15.54 10.69
C VAL A 181 3.27 -15.02 11.48
N VAL A 182 3.76 -15.77 12.47
CA VAL A 182 4.95 -15.36 13.24
C VAL A 182 6.22 -15.42 12.36
N SER A 183 6.35 -16.42 11.50
CA SER A 183 7.53 -16.55 10.61
C SER A 183 7.55 -15.54 9.46
N THR A 184 6.42 -14.93 9.12
CA THR A 184 6.32 -13.87 8.09
C THR A 184 6.30 -12.45 8.67
N SER A 185 6.20 -12.31 10.00
CA SER A 185 6.15 -11.01 10.72
C SER A 185 7.43 -10.16 10.67
N GLY A 186 8.40 -10.49 9.82
CA GLY A 186 9.70 -9.81 9.74
C GLY A 186 9.99 -9.06 8.44
N TYR A 187 9.21 -9.23 7.37
CA TYR A 187 9.61 -8.71 6.06
C TYR A 187 9.02 -7.35 5.67
N ASP A 188 7.93 -6.91 6.31
CA ASP A 188 7.20 -5.71 5.87
C ASP A 188 6.59 -4.86 7.01
N ASP A 189 6.86 -5.21 8.27
CA ASP A 189 6.28 -4.53 9.45
C ASP A 189 7.16 -3.38 10.00
N ASN A 190 8.24 -3.05 9.27
CA ASN A 190 8.88 -1.76 9.49
C ASN A 190 7.86 -0.69 9.14
N ARG A 191 7.62 0.21 10.07
CA ARG A 191 6.72 1.37 10.00
C ARG A 191 7.19 2.38 8.94
N ARG A 192 7.38 1.94 7.69
CA ARG A 192 7.87 2.71 6.53
C ARG A 192 7.08 4.01 6.37
N ASP A 193 5.80 3.98 6.73
CA ASP A 193 4.91 5.12 6.58
C ASP A 193 5.03 6.16 7.71
N GLN A 194 5.65 5.85 8.86
CA GLN A 194 5.68 6.80 10.00
C GLN A 194 6.46 8.07 9.68
N ASP A 195 7.65 7.92 9.10
CA ASP A 195 8.47 9.07 8.71
C ASP A 195 7.81 9.81 7.54
N GLY A 196 7.13 9.08 6.64
CA GLY A 196 6.34 9.66 5.55
C GLY A 196 5.18 10.52 6.06
N PHE A 197 4.50 10.10 7.14
CA PHE A 197 3.47 10.92 7.78
C PHE A 197 4.05 12.20 8.40
N GLY A 198 5.26 12.14 8.97
CA GLY A 198 5.95 13.32 9.47
C GLY A 198 6.23 14.33 8.35
N ALA A 199 6.80 13.87 7.24
CA ALA A 199 7.07 14.72 6.08
C ALA A 199 5.80 15.35 5.50
N MET A 200 4.73 14.55 5.38
CA MET A 200 3.45 15.06 4.88
C MET A 200 2.75 16.00 5.84
N ALA A 201 2.92 15.85 7.15
CA ALA A 201 2.39 16.79 8.13
C ALA A 201 3.03 18.17 7.95
N GLU A 202 4.35 18.25 7.84
CA GLU A 202 5.07 19.51 7.62
C GLU A 202 4.68 20.18 6.29
N VAL A 203 4.59 19.41 5.21
CA VAL A 203 4.12 19.90 3.90
C VAL A 203 2.67 20.40 3.99
N SER A 204 1.79 19.67 4.68
CA SER A 204 0.38 20.05 4.83
C SER A 204 0.21 21.30 5.69
N ASP A 205 0.98 21.43 6.77
CA ASP A 205 0.97 22.59 7.65
C ASP A 205 1.39 23.85 6.89
N ALA A 206 2.43 23.76 6.04
CA ALA A 206 2.87 24.86 5.19
C ALA A 206 1.79 25.25 4.16
N ALA A 207 1.16 24.27 3.49
CA ALA A 207 0.08 24.53 2.55
C ALA A 207 -1.12 25.23 3.21
N ILE A 208 -1.57 24.72 4.37
CA ILE A 208 -2.69 25.27 5.13
C ILE A 208 -2.37 26.67 5.64
N ALA A 209 -1.16 26.89 6.15
CA ALA A 209 -0.72 28.20 6.62
C ALA A 209 -0.77 29.22 5.47
N ARG A 210 -0.27 28.84 4.30
CA ARG A 210 -0.27 29.71 3.12
C ARG A 210 -1.67 30.00 2.59
N ALA A 211 -2.54 28.98 2.52
CA ALA A 211 -3.93 29.15 2.12
C ALA A 211 -4.68 30.12 3.05
N ARG A 212 -4.45 30.05 4.36
CA ARG A 212 -5.03 30.99 5.35
C ARG A 212 -4.49 32.41 5.20
N GLU A 213 -3.20 32.56 4.93
CA GLU A 213 -2.57 33.88 4.73
C GLU A 213 -3.21 34.62 3.55
N LEU A 214 -3.52 33.90 2.48
CA LEU A 214 -4.12 34.45 1.26
C LEU A 214 -5.65 34.56 1.31
N ASP A 215 -6.30 34.14 2.41
CA ASP A 215 -7.76 33.97 2.50
C ASP A 215 -8.30 33.13 1.31
N ALA A 216 -7.52 32.14 0.87
CA ALA A 216 -7.85 31.30 -0.27
C ALA A 216 -9.08 30.46 0.04
N LYS A 217 -9.98 30.33 -0.93
CA LYS A 217 -11.13 29.42 -0.83
C LYS A 217 -10.87 28.14 -1.58
N ARG A 218 -10.11 28.25 -2.67
CA ARG A 218 -9.75 27.14 -3.53
C ARG A 218 -8.24 27.03 -3.68
N VAL A 219 -7.77 25.78 -3.66
CA VAL A 219 -6.37 25.42 -3.88
C VAL A 219 -6.27 24.44 -5.04
N THR A 220 -5.48 24.79 -6.06
CA THR A 220 -5.09 23.85 -7.13
C THR A 220 -3.84 23.09 -6.72
N LEU A 221 -3.88 21.76 -6.76
CA LEU A 221 -2.72 20.90 -6.48
C LEU A 221 -2.18 20.25 -7.75
N VAL A 222 -0.92 20.53 -8.08
CA VAL A 222 -0.20 19.97 -9.23
C VAL A 222 0.84 18.96 -8.75
N PRO A 223 0.58 17.64 -8.86
CA PRO A 223 1.57 16.63 -8.47
C PRO A 223 2.68 16.49 -9.49
N ARG A 224 3.90 16.27 -9.01
CA ARG A 224 5.04 15.87 -9.82
C ARG A 224 5.91 14.89 -9.06
N GLY A 225 6.06 13.67 -9.55
CA GLY A 225 6.83 12.63 -8.87
C GLY A 225 5.99 11.41 -8.56
N VAL A 226 6.65 10.31 -8.21
CA VAL A 226 5.99 9.01 -8.04
C VAL A 226 5.10 9.04 -6.81
N SER A 227 5.62 9.46 -5.65
CA SER A 227 4.82 9.57 -4.43
C SER A 227 3.75 10.65 -4.52
N ALA A 228 4.04 11.80 -5.15
CA ALA A 228 3.06 12.86 -5.40
C ALA A 228 1.82 12.31 -6.10
N VAL A 229 2.00 11.58 -7.20
CA VAL A 229 0.89 11.03 -8.00
C VAL A 229 0.19 9.88 -7.27
N LEU A 230 0.94 9.01 -6.58
CA LEU A 230 0.37 7.78 -6.02
C LEU A 230 -0.28 7.92 -4.64
N ALA A 231 0.14 8.88 -3.82
CA ALA A 231 -0.33 8.97 -2.43
C ALA A 231 -0.28 10.37 -1.82
N SER A 232 0.84 11.10 -1.98
CA SER A 232 1.12 12.30 -1.20
C SER A 232 0.18 13.46 -1.53
N THR A 233 -0.26 13.58 -2.79
CA THR A 233 -1.22 14.62 -3.17
C THR A 233 -2.59 14.34 -2.55
N SER A 234 -3.02 13.08 -2.47
CA SER A 234 -4.30 12.73 -1.85
C SER A 234 -4.27 13.01 -0.34
N ALA A 235 -3.13 12.75 0.31
CA ALA A 235 -2.93 13.12 1.70
C ALA A 235 -2.99 14.65 1.91
N LEU A 236 -2.32 15.42 1.05
CA LEU A 236 -2.33 16.88 1.10
C LEU A 236 -3.73 17.47 0.81
N ALA A 237 -4.43 16.94 -0.19
CA ALA A 237 -5.79 17.33 -0.52
C ALA A 237 -6.74 17.10 0.67
N MET A 238 -6.67 15.91 1.29
CA MET A 238 -7.48 15.59 2.47
C MET A 238 -7.17 16.54 3.64
N ALA A 239 -5.92 16.93 3.85
CA ALA A 239 -5.54 17.88 4.90
C ALA A 239 -6.11 19.29 4.63
N LEU A 240 -6.04 19.78 3.39
CA LEU A 240 -6.60 21.06 2.97
C LEU A 240 -8.14 21.07 3.05
N GLU A 241 -8.81 20.02 2.58
CA GLU A 241 -10.26 19.87 2.67
C GLU A 241 -10.74 19.82 4.13
N SER A 242 -10.01 19.10 4.99
CA SER A 242 -10.30 19.05 6.43
C SER A 242 -10.12 20.42 7.10
N ALA A 243 -9.24 21.26 6.56
CA ALA A 243 -9.06 22.65 6.99
C ALA A 243 -10.08 23.63 6.39
N GLY A 244 -10.98 23.16 5.51
CA GLY A 244 -12.09 23.92 4.95
C GLY A 244 -11.86 24.50 3.55
N PHE A 245 -10.79 24.11 2.86
CA PHE A 245 -10.49 24.57 1.51
C PHE A 245 -11.10 23.67 0.44
N GLU A 246 -11.54 24.25 -0.68
CA GLU A 246 -11.87 23.48 -1.89
C GLU A 246 -10.57 23.09 -2.59
N VAL A 247 -10.41 21.81 -2.95
CA VAL A 247 -9.21 21.33 -3.64
C VAL A 247 -9.58 20.87 -5.04
N VAL A 248 -8.82 21.35 -6.03
CA VAL A 248 -8.90 20.89 -7.42
C VAL A 248 -7.54 20.40 -7.91
N VAL A 249 -7.56 19.48 -8.88
CA VAL A 249 -6.36 18.87 -9.47
C VAL A 249 -6.44 18.90 -11.00
N PRO A 250 -5.29 18.90 -11.71
CA PRO A 250 -5.24 18.85 -13.15
C PRO A 250 -5.98 17.65 -13.77
N PRO A 251 -6.52 17.79 -15.01
CA PRO A 251 -7.30 16.76 -15.68
C PRO A 251 -6.52 15.47 -15.97
N GLU A 252 -5.18 15.54 -16.06
CA GLU A 252 -4.28 14.40 -16.29
C GLU A 252 -4.29 13.39 -15.15
N LEU A 253 -4.75 13.78 -13.96
CA LEU A 253 -4.94 12.85 -12.85
C LEU A 253 -6.22 12.02 -12.94
N GLU A 254 -7.04 12.26 -13.97
CA GLU A 254 -8.25 11.52 -14.30
C GLU A 254 -9.36 11.56 -13.22
N ALA A 255 -10.56 11.97 -13.63
CA ALA A 255 -11.73 12.06 -12.76
C ALA A 255 -12.09 10.74 -12.05
N ARG A 256 -11.72 9.58 -12.61
CA ARG A 256 -11.97 8.28 -11.95
C ARG A 256 -11.23 8.11 -10.62
N PHE A 257 -10.12 8.81 -10.41
CA PHE A 257 -9.32 8.71 -9.19
C PHE A 257 -9.65 9.79 -8.17
N TRP A 258 -10.02 10.99 -8.63
CA TRP A 258 -10.23 12.17 -7.78
C TRP A 258 -11.70 12.57 -7.62
N GLY A 259 -12.56 12.07 -8.50
CA GLY A 259 -13.94 12.51 -8.61
C GLY A 259 -14.08 13.75 -9.49
N GLU A 260 -15.24 13.92 -10.14
CA GLU A 260 -15.48 15.01 -11.10
C GLU A 260 -15.41 16.38 -10.43
N GLN A 261 -15.87 16.47 -9.17
CA GLN A 261 -15.87 17.73 -8.42
C GLN A 261 -14.47 18.30 -8.13
N ARG A 262 -13.44 17.46 -8.15
CA ARG A 262 -12.06 17.88 -7.88
C ARG A 262 -11.27 18.17 -9.15
N MET A 263 -11.90 18.13 -10.33
CA MET A 263 -11.16 18.33 -11.57
C MET A 263 -11.08 19.82 -11.94
N LEU A 264 -9.86 20.28 -12.24
CA LEU A 264 -9.62 21.56 -12.88
C LEU A 264 -9.89 21.42 -14.38
N TYR A 265 -11.11 21.74 -14.81
CA TYR A 265 -11.45 21.70 -16.23
C TYR A 265 -10.75 22.81 -17.02
N THR A 266 -10.56 22.58 -18.32
CA THR A 266 -9.95 23.56 -19.25
C THR A 266 -10.62 24.93 -19.15
N GLY A 267 -9.81 25.97 -19.00
CA GLY A 267 -10.25 27.36 -18.86
C GLY A 267 -10.97 27.70 -17.55
N ALA A 268 -11.09 26.75 -16.60
CA ALA A 268 -11.61 27.04 -15.27
C ALA A 268 -10.61 27.86 -14.45
N ASP A 269 -11.14 28.67 -13.53
CA ASP A 269 -10.35 29.44 -12.58
C ASP A 269 -9.55 28.49 -11.66
N PRO A 270 -8.21 28.54 -11.67
CA PRO A 270 -7.36 27.70 -10.82
C PRO A 270 -7.42 28.11 -9.33
N GLY A 271 -8.13 29.19 -9.00
CA GLY A 271 -8.31 29.64 -7.63
C GLY A 271 -7.18 30.53 -7.13
N GLU A 272 -7.25 30.88 -5.84
CA GLU A 272 -6.37 31.90 -5.25
C GLU A 272 -4.97 31.38 -4.90
N LEU A 273 -4.79 30.06 -4.84
CA LEU A 273 -3.53 29.41 -4.52
C LEU A 273 -3.29 28.19 -5.42
N ILE A 274 -2.13 28.15 -6.08
CA ILE A 274 -1.70 27.02 -6.90
C ILE A 274 -0.43 26.44 -6.27
N LEU A 275 -0.51 25.19 -5.85
CA LEU A 275 0.59 24.48 -5.21
C LEU A 275 1.08 23.34 -6.11
N GLN A 276 2.39 23.31 -6.33
CA GLN A 276 3.06 22.16 -6.92
C GLN A 276 3.67 21.31 -5.81
N LEU A 277 3.26 20.04 -5.72
CA LEU A 277 3.89 19.06 -4.85
C LEU A 277 4.87 18.22 -5.66
N VAL A 278 6.16 18.45 -5.44
CA VAL A 278 7.25 17.71 -6.07
C VAL A 278 7.77 16.64 -5.12
N THR A 279 7.79 15.38 -5.57
CA THR A 279 8.46 14.28 -4.88
C THR A 279 9.52 13.65 -5.76
N SER A 280 10.63 13.23 -5.15
CA SER A 280 11.72 12.59 -5.88
C SER A 280 12.58 11.68 -5.02
N ALA A 281 13.08 10.61 -5.64
CA ALA A 281 14.28 9.90 -5.22
C ALA A 281 15.50 10.76 -5.57
N GLY A 282 16.15 11.36 -4.58
CA GLY A 282 17.26 12.31 -4.82
C GLY A 282 16.85 13.79 -4.85
N PRO A 283 17.75 14.68 -5.31
CA PRO A 283 17.47 16.11 -5.40
C PRO A 283 16.28 16.40 -6.32
N THR A 284 15.43 17.34 -5.93
CA THR A 284 14.32 17.79 -6.79
C THR A 284 14.85 18.56 -8.00
N PRO A 285 14.25 18.40 -9.19
CA PRO A 285 14.59 19.23 -10.33
C PRO A 285 14.39 20.71 -9.99
N SER A 286 15.24 21.59 -10.54
CA SER A 286 14.96 23.02 -10.51
C SER A 286 13.61 23.28 -11.18
N ALA A 287 12.66 23.80 -10.41
CA ALA A 287 11.33 24.16 -10.88
C ALA A 287 11.05 25.64 -10.58
N PRO A 288 10.17 26.31 -11.34
CA PRO A 288 9.66 27.64 -11.01
C PRO A 288 8.87 27.63 -9.69
N GLY A 289 8.57 28.82 -9.16
CA GLY A 289 7.79 29.00 -7.94
C GLY A 289 8.59 29.20 -6.65
N GLU A 290 7.91 29.70 -5.62
CA GLU A 290 8.45 29.88 -4.27
C GLU A 290 8.35 28.58 -3.47
N VAL A 291 9.44 28.14 -2.85
CA VAL A 291 9.44 26.94 -1.99
C VAL A 291 8.82 27.30 -0.64
N LEU A 292 7.65 26.73 -0.34
CA LEU A 292 6.95 26.91 0.93
C LEU A 292 7.45 25.93 2.00
N ALA A 293 7.74 24.70 1.60
CA ALA A 293 8.27 23.66 2.47
C ALA A 293 9.12 22.68 1.67
N ARG A 294 10.16 22.15 2.32
CA ARG A 294 11.01 21.09 1.76
C ARG A 294 11.44 20.15 2.88
N VAL A 295 11.03 18.90 2.77
CA VAL A 295 11.39 17.84 3.70
C VAL A 295 12.27 16.83 2.98
N GLU A 296 13.48 16.63 3.50
CA GLU A 296 14.40 15.60 3.04
C GLU A 296 14.54 14.52 4.11
N MET A 297 13.93 13.35 3.88
CA MET A 297 13.88 12.28 4.87
C MET A 297 15.26 11.71 5.19
N ASN A 298 16.18 11.78 4.22
CA ASN A 298 17.53 11.23 4.32
C ASN A 298 18.64 12.30 4.21
N ALA A 299 18.39 13.54 4.67
CA ALA A 299 19.33 14.66 4.54
C ALA A 299 20.79 14.29 4.91
N ARG A 300 20.98 13.64 6.06
CA ARG A 300 22.30 13.19 6.53
C ARG A 300 22.95 12.14 5.63
N ALA A 301 22.17 11.20 5.09
CA ALA A 301 22.70 10.19 4.19
C ALA A 301 23.10 10.81 2.85
N ARG A 302 22.37 11.83 2.39
CA ARG A 302 22.62 12.55 1.13
C ARG A 302 23.89 13.36 1.12
N GLU A 303 24.27 13.96 2.25
CA GLU A 303 25.57 14.61 2.41
C GLU A 303 26.74 13.68 2.05
N ILE A 304 26.55 12.36 2.15
CA ILE A 304 27.53 11.33 1.82
C ILE A 304 27.24 10.70 0.45
N LEU A 305 25.97 10.40 0.17
CA LEU A 305 25.53 9.71 -1.04
C LEU A 305 25.69 10.56 -2.30
N ASP A 306 25.33 11.85 -2.27
CA ASP A 306 25.33 12.69 -3.47
C ASP A 306 26.75 12.86 -4.05
N PRO A 307 27.80 13.13 -3.25
CA PRO A 307 29.18 13.13 -3.76
C PRO A 307 29.61 11.79 -4.37
N LEU A 308 29.20 10.66 -3.78
CA LEU A 308 29.51 9.33 -4.30
C LEU A 308 28.79 9.06 -5.62
N VAL A 309 27.53 9.49 -5.74
CA VAL A 309 26.74 9.44 -6.98
C VAL A 309 27.39 10.29 -8.07
N GLU A 310 27.80 11.52 -7.77
CA GLU A 310 28.48 12.36 -8.76
C GLU A 310 29.84 11.78 -9.18
N ALA A 311 30.60 11.24 -8.24
CA ALA A 311 31.89 10.60 -8.54
C ALA A 311 31.78 9.33 -9.40
N THR A 312 30.60 8.72 -9.47
CA THR A 312 30.35 7.50 -10.26
C THR A 312 29.75 7.78 -11.63
N LYS A 313 29.18 8.97 -11.86
CA LYS A 313 28.61 9.35 -13.16
C LYS A 313 29.69 9.39 -14.25
N GLY A 314 29.44 8.66 -15.34
CA GLY A 314 30.32 8.64 -16.51
C GLY A 314 31.63 7.86 -16.32
N VAL A 315 31.84 7.21 -15.18
CA VAL A 315 32.99 6.33 -14.96
C VAL A 315 32.73 4.97 -15.62
N GLN A 316 33.74 4.44 -16.31
CA GLN A 316 33.69 3.08 -16.84
C GLN A 316 33.72 2.09 -15.68
N VAL A 317 32.70 1.24 -15.60
CA VAL A 317 32.58 0.23 -14.54
C VAL A 317 33.49 -0.94 -14.85
N GLU A 318 34.39 -1.25 -13.91
CA GLU A 318 35.27 -2.40 -13.95
C GLU A 318 35.08 -3.20 -12.65
N VAL A 319 34.59 -4.43 -12.79
CA VAL A 319 34.45 -5.37 -11.68
C VAL A 319 35.83 -5.93 -11.35
N SER A 320 36.16 -6.02 -10.06
CA SER A 320 37.45 -6.53 -9.63
C SER A 320 37.62 -8.01 -9.97
N SER A 321 38.86 -8.47 -10.05
CA SER A 321 39.17 -9.90 -10.24
C SER A 321 38.58 -10.81 -9.15
N SER A 322 38.24 -10.27 -7.98
CA SER A 322 37.55 -10.97 -6.89
C SER A 322 36.02 -10.85 -6.93
N GLY A 323 35.44 -10.03 -7.80
CA GLY A 323 34.00 -9.71 -7.80
C GLY A 323 33.11 -10.94 -7.91
N GLU A 324 33.40 -11.85 -8.85
CA GLU A 324 32.60 -13.07 -9.01
C GLU A 324 32.75 -14.02 -7.80
N LYS A 325 33.96 -14.13 -7.25
CA LYS A 325 34.20 -14.92 -6.05
C LYS A 325 33.42 -14.39 -4.84
N LEU A 326 33.31 -13.07 -4.69
CA LEU A 326 32.50 -12.44 -3.64
C LEU A 326 31.01 -12.76 -3.80
N LEU A 327 30.50 -12.87 -5.03
CA LEU A 327 29.13 -13.31 -5.27
C LEU A 327 28.92 -14.79 -4.94
N GLU A 328 29.86 -15.66 -5.32
CA GLU A 328 29.83 -17.10 -4.99
C GLU A 328 29.90 -17.37 -3.49
N GLU A 329 30.72 -16.63 -2.75
CA GLU A 329 30.85 -16.78 -1.29
C GLU A 329 29.58 -16.32 -0.54
N ARG A 330 28.80 -15.41 -1.13
CA ARG A 330 27.66 -14.76 -0.46
C ARG A 330 26.30 -15.29 -0.88
N PHE A 331 26.18 -15.81 -2.11
CA PHE A 331 24.91 -16.29 -2.66
C PHE A 331 25.09 -17.70 -3.22
N GLU A 332 24.40 -18.68 -2.63
CA GLU A 332 24.45 -20.07 -3.07
C GLU A 332 23.73 -20.30 -4.42
N ASP A 333 22.63 -19.57 -4.66
CA ASP A 333 21.79 -19.68 -5.84
C ASP A 333 22.30 -18.83 -7.03
N GLU A 334 22.29 -19.42 -8.22
CA GLU A 334 22.77 -18.75 -9.44
C GLU A 334 21.83 -17.61 -9.88
N ALA A 335 20.52 -17.75 -9.70
CA ALA A 335 19.58 -16.69 -10.06
C ALA A 335 19.76 -15.47 -9.14
N ALA A 336 19.99 -15.70 -7.84
CA ALA A 336 20.34 -14.64 -6.89
C ALA A 336 21.68 -13.96 -7.27
N ARG A 337 22.72 -14.72 -7.63
CA ARG A 337 23.99 -14.15 -8.10
C ARG A 337 23.80 -13.29 -9.35
N ASN A 338 23.06 -13.78 -10.33
CA ASN A 338 22.79 -13.06 -11.58
C ASN A 338 22.02 -11.76 -11.30
N PHE A 339 20.99 -11.82 -10.45
CA PHE A 339 20.23 -10.63 -10.04
C PHE A 339 21.12 -9.56 -9.39
N VAL A 340 21.97 -9.95 -8.45
CA VAL A 340 22.89 -9.01 -7.78
C VAL A 340 23.94 -8.48 -8.76
N ARG A 341 24.48 -9.34 -9.65
CA ARG A 341 25.43 -8.92 -10.68
C ARG A 341 24.83 -7.84 -11.59
N ASP A 342 23.59 -8.05 -12.05
CA ASP A 342 22.88 -7.11 -12.91
C ASP A 342 22.57 -5.80 -12.17
N ALA A 343 22.16 -5.88 -10.90
CA ALA A 343 21.94 -4.70 -10.06
C ALA A 343 23.23 -3.88 -9.88
N MET A 344 24.35 -4.56 -9.57
CA MET A 344 25.66 -3.93 -9.43
C MET A 344 26.16 -3.36 -10.76
N ALA A 345 25.93 -4.02 -11.89
CA ALA A 345 26.27 -3.46 -13.21
C ALA A 345 25.56 -2.12 -13.49
N GLY A 346 24.41 -1.89 -12.84
CA GLY A 346 23.65 -0.65 -12.90
C GLY A 346 24.32 0.58 -12.27
N ILE A 347 25.46 0.46 -11.56
CA ILE A 347 26.10 1.57 -10.83
C ILE A 347 26.39 2.79 -11.72
N ALA A 348 26.76 2.63 -12.99
CA ALA A 348 27.01 3.77 -13.88
C ALA A 348 25.73 4.45 -14.37
N ALA A 349 24.64 3.68 -14.52
CA ALA A 349 23.37 4.19 -15.03
C ALA A 349 22.48 4.78 -13.92
N LYS A 350 22.47 4.11 -12.76
CA LYS A 350 21.67 4.43 -11.58
C LYS A 350 22.49 4.24 -10.31
N PRO A 351 23.54 5.06 -10.10
CA PRO A 351 24.42 4.92 -8.94
C PRO A 351 23.68 4.98 -7.61
N GLN A 352 22.65 5.82 -7.53
CA GLN A 352 21.83 5.99 -6.34
C GLN A 352 21.13 4.69 -5.91
N ASP A 353 20.61 3.89 -6.85
CA ASP A 353 19.92 2.63 -6.54
C ASP A 353 20.88 1.61 -5.92
N VAL A 354 22.10 1.52 -6.47
CA VAL A 354 23.15 0.62 -5.96
C VAL A 354 23.68 1.11 -4.62
N LEU A 355 24.01 2.39 -4.50
CA LEU A 355 24.58 2.97 -3.28
C LEU A 355 23.57 3.10 -2.13
N SER A 356 22.27 2.95 -2.39
CA SER A 356 21.24 2.89 -1.35
C SER A 356 20.97 1.46 -0.86
N SER A 357 21.54 0.44 -1.51
CA SER A 357 21.32 -0.97 -1.15
C SER A 357 22.34 -1.43 -0.10
N PRO A 358 21.90 -1.91 1.09
CA PRO A 358 22.81 -2.43 2.11
C PRO A 358 23.72 -3.54 1.57
N GLN A 359 23.16 -4.46 0.77
CA GLN A 359 23.88 -5.60 0.20
C GLN A 359 24.94 -5.15 -0.80
N ALA A 360 24.61 -4.17 -1.65
CA ALA A 360 25.55 -3.60 -2.60
C ALA A 360 26.70 -2.89 -1.89
N LEU A 361 26.41 -2.08 -0.86
CA LEU A 361 27.44 -1.41 -0.07
C LEU A 361 28.40 -2.41 0.58
N GLU A 362 27.91 -3.53 1.09
CA GLU A 362 28.76 -4.59 1.66
C GLU A 362 29.71 -5.19 0.62
N LEU A 363 29.22 -5.44 -0.60
CA LEU A 363 30.05 -5.90 -1.72
C LEU A 363 31.09 -4.84 -2.11
N ILE A 364 30.72 -3.55 -2.13
CA ILE A 364 31.66 -2.45 -2.39
C ILE A 364 32.77 -2.42 -1.34
N VAL A 365 32.43 -2.53 -0.04
CA VAL A 365 33.43 -2.59 1.05
C VAL A 365 34.32 -3.82 0.92
N ALA A 366 33.80 -4.94 0.43
CA ALA A 366 34.57 -6.16 0.17
C ALA A 366 35.45 -6.08 -1.09
N GLY A 367 35.38 -4.99 -1.85
CA GLY A 367 36.21 -4.77 -3.04
C GLY A 367 35.61 -5.31 -4.33
N TYR A 368 34.28 -5.27 -4.49
CA TYR A 368 33.61 -5.74 -5.71
C TYR A 368 34.01 -4.97 -6.97
N TYR A 369 34.22 -3.65 -6.89
CA TYR A 369 34.67 -2.84 -8.02
C TYR A 369 36.17 -2.55 -7.95
N GLU A 370 36.80 -2.53 -9.13
CA GLU A 370 38.09 -1.89 -9.36
C GLU A 370 37.89 -0.44 -9.82
N GLN A 371 36.88 -0.19 -10.66
CA GLN A 371 36.35 1.14 -10.99
C GLN A 371 34.82 1.12 -10.96
N PRO A 372 34.15 2.14 -10.42
CA PRO A 372 34.71 3.35 -9.77
C PRO A 372 35.40 3.04 -8.43
N SER A 373 36.46 3.79 -8.09
CA SER A 373 37.11 3.71 -6.77
C SER A 373 36.35 4.52 -5.74
N PHE A 374 35.95 3.91 -4.64
CA PHE A 374 35.21 4.57 -3.57
C PHE A 374 36.08 4.88 -2.35
N ASP A 375 35.80 6.00 -1.68
CA ASP A 375 36.30 6.22 -0.31
C ASP A 375 35.58 5.27 0.65
N LEU A 376 36.29 4.25 1.14
CA LEU A 376 35.74 3.26 2.06
C LEU A 376 35.25 3.85 3.38
N GLY A 377 35.79 5.00 3.81
CA GLY A 377 35.28 5.73 4.97
C GLY A 377 33.87 6.26 4.72
N GLN A 378 33.64 6.86 3.55
CA GLN A 378 32.32 7.35 3.14
C GLN A 378 31.32 6.21 2.94
N ILE A 379 31.72 5.11 2.29
CA ILE A 379 30.86 3.93 2.10
C ILE A 379 30.45 3.33 3.45
N LYS A 380 31.37 3.19 4.42
CA LYS A 380 31.05 2.70 5.77
C LYS A 380 30.15 3.65 6.55
N ALA A 381 30.34 4.96 6.39
CA ALA A 381 29.46 5.95 7.00
C ALA A 381 28.04 5.87 6.41
N LEU A 382 27.92 5.67 5.10
CA LEU A 382 26.63 5.46 4.42
C LEU A 382 25.96 4.14 4.83
N GLN A 383 26.74 3.05 5.00
CA GLN A 383 26.24 1.77 5.51
C GLN A 383 25.54 1.88 6.87
N ALA A 384 25.98 2.80 7.73
CA ALA A 384 25.36 3.02 9.04
C ALA A 384 24.02 3.77 8.96
N LEU A 385 23.68 4.33 7.80
CA LEU A 385 22.48 5.15 7.55
C LEU A 385 21.45 4.45 6.66
N VAL A 386 21.76 3.28 6.09
CA VAL A 386 20.83 2.47 5.29
C VAL A 386 20.10 1.43 6.17
N PRO A 387 18.88 0.98 5.81
CA PRO A 387 18.12 1.35 4.61
C PRO A 387 17.64 2.80 4.66
N LEU A 388 17.69 3.49 3.53
CA LEU A 388 17.14 4.83 3.40
C LEU A 388 15.62 4.78 3.58
N THR A 389 15.08 5.76 4.27
CA THR A 389 13.63 5.90 4.42
C THR A 389 13.03 6.44 3.14
N LYS A 390 11.98 5.80 2.62
CA LYS A 390 11.32 6.18 1.36
C LYS A 390 9.80 6.01 1.47
N VAL A 391 9.06 6.78 0.69
CA VAL A 391 7.63 6.60 0.44
C VAL A 391 7.42 6.50 -1.07
N ASN A 392 6.92 5.35 -1.55
CA ASN A 392 6.78 5.07 -2.99
C ASN A 392 8.05 5.42 -3.80
N ASP A 393 9.21 4.97 -3.30
CA ASP A 393 10.56 5.22 -3.83
C ASP A 393 11.13 6.64 -3.72
N ASP A 394 10.31 7.63 -3.32
CA ASP A 394 10.75 9.01 -3.12
C ASP A 394 11.14 9.31 -1.66
N ASP A 395 12.05 10.26 -1.46
CA ASP A 395 12.54 10.66 -0.13
C ASP A 395 12.69 12.18 0.07
N VAL A 396 12.30 12.97 -0.95
CA VAL A 396 12.11 14.43 -0.83
C VAL A 396 10.66 14.76 -1.11
N PHE A 397 10.15 15.69 -0.32
CA PHE A 397 8.85 16.31 -0.50
C PHE A 397 9.06 17.81 -0.52
N GLU A 398 8.78 18.44 -1.65
CA GLU A 398 8.93 19.88 -1.82
C GLU A 398 7.60 20.46 -2.29
N LEU A 399 7.10 21.43 -1.53
CA LEU A 399 5.89 22.17 -1.83
C LEU A 399 6.28 23.54 -2.36
N ARG A 400 5.75 23.89 -3.52
CA ARG A 400 5.99 25.18 -4.18
C ARG A 400 4.68 25.90 -4.43
N GLU A 401 4.68 27.20 -4.23
CA GLU A 401 3.65 28.08 -4.79
C GLU A 401 4.07 28.49 -6.20
N ILE A 402 3.17 28.29 -7.16
CA ILE A 402 3.39 28.66 -8.56
C ILE A 402 2.30 29.62 -9.02
N ASP A 403 2.57 30.35 -10.10
CA ASP A 403 1.58 31.23 -10.73
C ASP A 403 0.78 30.49 -11.82
N ALA A 404 -0.25 31.16 -12.31
CA ALA A 404 -1.12 30.65 -13.36
C ALA A 404 -0.38 30.44 -14.70
N GLU A 405 0.64 31.25 -15.00
CA GLU A 405 1.46 31.08 -16.21
C GLU A 405 2.24 29.76 -16.15
N THR A 406 2.90 29.50 -15.02
CA THR A 406 3.61 28.26 -14.73
C THR A 406 2.67 27.05 -14.74
N LEU A 407 1.46 27.18 -14.18
CA LEU A 407 0.44 26.13 -14.25
C LEU A 407 0.15 25.76 -15.71
N GLY A 408 0.05 26.76 -16.58
CA GLY A 408 -0.13 26.59 -18.02
C GLY A 408 0.96 25.80 -18.72
N GLU A 409 2.22 26.04 -18.34
CA GLU A 409 3.36 25.31 -18.89
C GLU A 409 3.40 23.85 -18.40
N LEU A 410 3.03 23.62 -17.14
CA LEU A 410 3.03 22.30 -16.52
C LEU A 410 1.83 21.45 -16.91
N VAL A 411 0.70 22.09 -17.19
CA VAL A 411 -0.59 21.50 -17.51
C VAL A 411 -1.14 22.17 -18.79
N PRO A 412 -0.55 21.90 -19.97
CA PRO A 412 -0.97 22.57 -21.20
C PRO A 412 -2.46 22.35 -21.53
N SER A 413 -3.00 21.20 -21.14
CA SER A 413 -4.41 20.83 -21.33
C SER A 413 -5.40 21.77 -20.62
N TRP A 414 -4.95 22.51 -19.61
CA TRP A 414 -5.76 23.49 -18.90
C TRP A 414 -5.93 24.79 -19.69
N ILE A 415 -4.94 25.17 -20.52
CA ILE A 415 -4.98 26.38 -21.37
C ILE A 415 -5.59 26.11 -22.75
N GLU A 416 -5.39 24.92 -23.32
CA GLU A 416 -5.74 24.67 -24.73
C GLU A 416 -7.26 24.65 -25.01
N HIS A 417 -7.79 25.80 -25.46
CA HIS A 417 -8.83 25.90 -26.49
C HIS A 417 -8.55 27.03 -27.49
#